data_AF-A0A382UTI4-F1
#
_entry.id   AF-A0A382UTI4-F1
#
_cell.length_a   1.000
_cell.length_b   1.000
_cell.length_c   1.000
_cell.angle_alpha   90.00
_cell.angle_beta   90.00
_cell.angle_gamma   90.00
#
_symmetry.space_group_name_H-M   'P 1'
#
loop_
_entity.id
_entity.type
_entity.pdbx_description
1 polymer ?
#
loop_
_entity_poly.entity_id
_entity_poly.type
_entity_poly.pdbx_seq_one_letter_code
_entity_poly.pdbx_strand_id
1 'polypeptide(L)'
;MMLAMSKKDSLPEVLDVLDNDISECRRCARLVKWRESVSIEKKASYSDEEYWGRGVPGFGDPNAQVFVLGLAPAAHGANRTGRLFTGDRSGDWYMVPSIVQNSLINHLVITVMMD
;
A
#
# COMPACT_ATOMS: atom_id res chain seq x y z
N MET A 1 -6.51 14.37 14.59
CA MET A 1 -5.95 15.74 14.69
C MET A 1 -5.32 16.02 13.35
N MET A 2 -5.93 16.88 12.53
CA MET A 2 -5.44 17.16 11.18
C MET A 2 -4.21 18.07 11.34
N LEU A 3 -3.01 17.54 11.12
CA LEU A 3 -1.79 18.33 11.21
C LEU A 3 -1.83 19.40 10.10
N ALA A 4 -1.82 20.66 10.51
CA ALA A 4 -1.65 21.77 9.59
C ALA A 4 -0.18 21.80 9.17
N MET A 5 0.08 21.38 7.94
CA MET A 5 1.42 21.35 7.35
C MET A 5 2.03 22.75 7.30
N SER A 6 3.27 22.88 7.75
CA SER A 6 4.01 24.14 7.71
C SER A 6 4.68 24.30 6.34
N LYS A 7 4.87 25.54 5.88
CA LYS A 7 5.62 25.86 4.65
C LYS A 7 7.09 25.38 4.67
N LYS A 8 7.57 24.83 5.80
CA LYS A 8 8.95 24.38 6.02
C LYS A 8 9.12 22.87 5.96
N ASP A 9 8.04 22.09 5.88
CA ASP A 9 8.12 20.62 5.97
C ASP A 9 8.73 20.07 4.68
N SER A 10 9.69 19.14 4.81
CA SER A 10 10.28 18.48 3.65
C SER A 10 9.34 17.41 3.09
N LEU A 11 9.36 17.18 1.76
CA LEU A 11 8.49 16.17 1.13
C LEU A 11 8.59 14.78 1.79
N PRO A 12 9.76 14.27 2.19
CA PRO A 12 9.85 13.00 2.93
C PRO A 12 9.06 13.02 4.25
N GLU A 13 9.18 14.09 5.05
CA GLU A 13 8.44 14.21 6.32
C GLU A 13 6.93 14.26 6.08
N VAL A 14 6.49 14.91 5.00
CA VAL A 14 5.07 14.93 4.60
C VAL A 14 4.57 13.52 4.31
N LEU A 15 5.35 12.75 3.55
CA LEU A 15 4.98 11.40 3.16
C LEU A 15 4.97 10.46 4.37
N ASP A 16 5.92 10.57 5.30
CA ASP A 16 5.92 9.76 6.53
C ASP A 16 4.66 9.99 7.38
N VAL A 17 4.23 11.25 7.52
CA VAL A 17 2.98 11.58 8.23
C VAL A 17 1.78 10.99 7.50
N LEU A 18 1.73 11.11 6.17
CA LEU A 18 0.64 10.58 5.36
C LEU A 18 0.58 9.05 5.42
N ASP A 19 1.72 8.38 5.37
CA ASP A 19 1.83 6.92 5.43
C ASP A 19 1.34 6.38 6.78
N ASN A 20 1.63 7.09 7.87
CA ASN A 20 1.09 6.79 9.19
C ASN A 20 -0.44 7.00 9.24
N ASP A 21 -0.93 8.13 8.74
CA ASP A 21 -2.37 8.43 8.68
C ASP A 21 -3.14 7.39 7.84
N ILE A 22 -2.55 6.91 6.74
CA ILE A 22 -3.11 5.85 5.90
C ILE A 22 -3.13 4.52 6.66
N SER A 23 -2.01 4.16 7.30
CA SER A 23 -1.86 2.89 8.02
C SER A 23 -2.89 2.76 9.15
N GLU A 24 -3.11 3.86 9.89
CA GLU A 24 -4.04 3.92 11.02
C GLU A 24 -5.48 4.28 10.62
N CYS A 25 -5.76 4.50 9.33
CA CYS A 25 -7.09 4.86 8.86
C CYS A 25 -8.10 3.73 9.12
N ARG A 26 -9.21 4.08 9.80
CA ARG A 26 -10.35 3.19 10.09
C ARG A 26 -11.70 3.74 9.62
N ARG A 27 -11.71 4.70 8.69
CA ARG A 27 -12.95 5.39 8.25
C ARG A 27 -13.98 4.45 7.60
N CYS A 28 -13.52 3.42 6.89
CA CYS A 28 -14.40 2.50 6.15
C CYS A 28 -14.63 1.20 6.93
N ALA A 29 -15.67 1.15 7.78
CA ALA A 29 -15.93 0.01 8.68
C ALA A 29 -15.98 -1.35 7.97
N ARG A 30 -16.58 -1.41 6.76
CA ARG A 30 -16.63 -2.62 5.92
C ARG A 30 -15.23 -3.14 5.58
N LEU A 31 -14.35 -2.24 5.12
CA LEU A 31 -12.99 -2.58 4.68
C LEU A 31 -12.09 -2.94 5.85
N VAL A 32 -12.22 -2.22 6.96
CA VAL A 32 -11.50 -2.52 8.21
C VAL A 32 -11.83 -3.94 8.68
N LYS A 33 -13.13 -4.25 8.77
CA LYS A 33 -13.58 -5.59 9.16
C LYS A 33 -13.02 -6.67 8.22
N TRP A 34 -13.10 -6.44 6.91
CA TRP A 34 -12.65 -7.41 5.92
C TRP A 34 -11.13 -7.63 5.94
N ARG A 35 -10.33 -6.57 5.98
CA ARG A 35 -8.86 -6.69 5.96
C ARG A 35 -8.34 -7.39 7.21
N GLU A 36 -8.95 -7.11 8.37
CA GLU A 36 -8.60 -7.73 9.65
C GLU A 36 -9.07 -9.19 9.72
N SER A 37 -10.27 -9.51 9.22
CA SER A 37 -10.74 -10.90 9.19
C SER A 37 -9.84 -11.77 8.32
N VAL A 38 -9.43 -11.28 7.15
CA VAL A 38 -8.49 -11.98 6.27
C VAL A 38 -7.13 -12.20 6.95
N SER A 39 -6.66 -11.24 7.75
CA SER A 39 -5.40 -11.36 8.51
C SER A 39 -5.45 -12.38 9.64
N ILE A 40 -6.64 -12.68 10.16
CA ILE A 40 -6.87 -13.70 11.19
C ILE A 40 -7.09 -15.07 10.55
N GLU A 41 -7.99 -15.15 9.56
CA GLU A 41 -8.36 -16.40 8.89
C GLU A 41 -7.18 -16.97 8.09
N LYS A 42 -6.48 -16.08 7.36
CA LYS A 42 -5.35 -16.36 6.48
C LYS A 42 -5.64 -17.43 5.42
N LYS A 43 -4.80 -17.47 4.40
CA LYS A 43 -4.77 -18.60 3.47
C LYS A 43 -3.90 -19.70 4.05
N ALA A 44 -4.26 -20.97 3.86
CA ALA A 44 -3.49 -22.12 4.36
C ALA A 44 -2.00 -22.08 3.95
N SER A 45 -1.68 -21.58 2.75
CA SER A 45 -0.30 -21.43 2.28
C SER A 45 0.51 -20.35 3.02
N TYR A 46 -0.15 -19.51 3.81
CA TYR A 46 0.41 -18.35 4.52
C TYR A 46 -0.04 -18.35 5.99
N SER A 47 -0.42 -19.50 6.55
CA SER A 47 -0.98 -19.60 7.92
C SER A 47 -0.02 -19.07 8.98
N ASP A 48 1.27 -19.31 8.76
CA ASP A 48 2.34 -19.04 9.71
C ASP A 48 2.92 -17.63 9.55
N GLU A 49 2.48 -16.89 8.53
CA GLU A 49 2.94 -15.52 8.28
C GLU A 49 2.15 -14.51 9.10
N GLU A 50 2.82 -13.47 9.59
CA GLU A 50 2.17 -12.30 10.14
C GLU A 50 1.63 -11.42 8.99
N TYR A 51 0.35 -11.05 9.07
CA TYR A 51 -0.28 -10.20 8.06
C TYR A 51 -0.27 -8.74 8.51
N TRP A 52 -0.01 -7.85 7.56
CA TRP A 52 -0.11 -6.41 7.77
C TRP A 52 -1.47 -5.96 8.31
N GLY A 53 -2.59 -6.34 7.64
CA GLY A 53 -3.95 -6.10 8.14
C GLY A 53 -4.37 -4.64 8.34
N ARG A 54 -3.60 -3.67 7.85
CA ARG A 54 -3.82 -2.22 8.00
C ARG A 54 -3.99 -1.54 6.65
N GLY A 55 -4.18 -0.22 6.65
CA GLY A 55 -4.09 0.57 5.42
C GLY A 55 -2.69 0.40 4.83
N VAL A 56 -2.57 0.24 3.51
CA VAL A 56 -1.26 0.02 2.87
C VAL A 56 -0.78 1.36 2.30
N PRO A 57 0.32 1.92 2.81
CA PRO A 57 0.90 3.16 2.28
C PRO A 57 1.33 3.02 0.82
N GLY A 58 1.55 4.18 0.19
CA GLY A 58 2.22 4.22 -1.11
C GLY A 58 3.68 3.75 -0.98
N PHE A 59 4.32 3.40 -2.08
CA PHE A 59 5.76 3.11 -2.08
C PHE A 59 6.41 3.59 -3.38
N GLY A 60 7.67 4.00 -3.30
CA GLY A 60 8.44 4.42 -4.47
C GLY A 60 9.31 5.64 -4.23
N ASP A 61 9.75 6.28 -5.31
CA ASP A 61 10.53 7.51 -5.25
C ASP A 61 9.59 8.71 -5.02
N PRO A 62 9.76 9.49 -3.93
CA PRO A 62 9.03 10.74 -3.72
C PRO A 62 9.17 11.75 -4.87
N ASN A 63 10.26 11.67 -5.64
CA ASN A 63 10.54 12.52 -6.80
C ASN A 63 10.14 11.86 -8.13
N ALA A 64 9.34 10.80 -8.08
CA ALA A 64 8.87 10.11 -9.26
C ALA A 64 8.15 11.05 -10.24
N GLN A 65 8.41 10.86 -11.52
CA GLN A 65 7.74 11.62 -12.60
C GLN A 65 6.50 10.89 -13.13
N VAL A 66 6.30 9.65 -12.72
CA VAL A 66 5.21 8.80 -13.18
C VAL A 66 4.59 8.10 -11.98
N PHE A 67 3.26 8.14 -11.91
CA PHE A 67 2.49 7.51 -10.84
C PHE A 67 1.75 6.30 -11.38
N VAL A 68 1.73 5.24 -10.58
CA VAL A 68 0.87 4.08 -10.83
C VAL A 68 -0.23 4.10 -9.79
N LEU A 69 -1.48 4.13 -10.27
CA LEU A 69 -2.65 4.05 -9.40
C LEU A 69 -3.28 2.65 -9.48
N GLY A 70 -3.25 1.93 -8.37
CA GLY A 70 -3.92 0.64 -8.20
C GLY A 70 -5.39 0.77 -7.77
N LEU A 71 -6.16 -0.31 -7.97
CA LEU A 71 -7.59 -0.36 -7.63
C LEU A 71 -7.86 -0.57 -6.13
N ALA A 72 -7.19 -1.57 -5.53
CA ALA A 72 -7.28 -1.93 -4.12
C ALA A 72 -6.19 -2.97 -3.75
N PRO A 73 -5.76 -3.05 -2.48
CA PRO A 73 -4.88 -4.12 -1.99
C PRO A 73 -5.50 -5.52 -2.15
N ALA A 74 -4.73 -6.49 -2.64
CA ALA A 74 -5.15 -7.88 -2.63
C ALA A 74 -5.15 -8.49 -1.21
N ALA A 75 -6.12 -9.35 -0.93
CA ALA A 75 -6.32 -10.02 0.36
C ALA A 75 -5.06 -10.72 0.93
N HIS A 76 -4.29 -11.37 0.05
CA HIS A 76 -3.07 -12.11 0.42
C HIS A 76 -1.81 -11.58 -0.29
N GLY A 77 -1.90 -10.40 -0.91
CA GLY A 77 -0.77 -9.66 -1.45
C GLY A 77 -0.42 -8.54 -0.49
N ALA A 78 -0.73 -7.30 -0.88
CA ALA A 78 -0.48 -6.11 -0.08
C ALA A 78 -1.12 -6.12 1.32
N ASN A 79 -2.30 -6.74 1.53
CA ASN A 79 -2.88 -6.86 2.88
C ASN A 79 -2.09 -7.82 3.80
N ARG A 80 -1.30 -8.73 3.21
CA ARG A 80 -0.36 -9.60 3.93
C ARG A 80 1.00 -8.92 4.09
N THR A 81 1.56 -8.42 3.00
CA THR A 81 2.96 -7.94 2.93
C THR A 81 3.16 -6.49 3.38
N GLY A 82 2.10 -5.69 3.46
CA GLY A 82 2.19 -4.27 3.78
C GLY A 82 2.79 -3.42 2.65
N ARG A 83 2.98 -3.98 1.45
CA ARG A 83 3.52 -3.28 0.29
C ARG A 83 2.67 -3.52 -0.95
N LEU A 84 2.31 -2.44 -1.64
CA LEU A 84 1.49 -2.54 -2.86
C LEU A 84 2.17 -3.41 -3.91
N PHE A 85 1.36 -4.17 -4.66
CA PHE A 85 1.82 -5.06 -5.74
C PHE A 85 2.94 -6.02 -5.32
N THR A 86 2.90 -6.51 -4.08
CA THR A 86 3.90 -7.44 -3.54
C THR A 86 3.20 -8.68 -2.96
N GLY A 87 3.64 -9.88 -3.38
CA GLY A 87 3.14 -11.14 -2.84
C GLY A 87 1.82 -11.63 -3.44
N ASP A 88 1.46 -11.14 -4.62
CA ASP A 88 0.33 -11.63 -5.41
C ASP A 88 0.66 -11.60 -6.91
N ARG A 89 -0.23 -12.18 -7.74
CA ARG A 89 -0.03 -12.27 -9.19
C ARG A 89 0.06 -10.91 -9.90
N SER A 90 -0.57 -9.86 -9.36
CA SER A 90 -0.52 -8.54 -9.99
C SER A 90 0.88 -7.93 -9.87
N GLY A 91 1.55 -8.16 -8.74
CA GLY A 91 2.96 -7.87 -8.53
C GLY A 91 3.86 -8.70 -9.43
N ASP A 92 3.71 -10.02 -9.33
CA ASP A 92 4.64 -10.98 -9.92
C ASP A 92 4.61 -10.99 -11.45
N TRP A 93 3.42 -10.87 -12.06
CA TRP A 93 3.27 -11.00 -13.50
C TRP A 93 3.33 -9.66 -14.24
N TYR A 94 2.72 -8.62 -13.67
CA TYR A 94 2.49 -7.37 -14.40
C TYR A 94 3.38 -6.25 -13.89
N MET A 95 3.26 -5.91 -12.61
CA MET A 95 3.82 -4.65 -12.12
C MET A 95 5.34 -4.67 -12.01
N VAL A 96 5.93 -5.67 -11.35
CA VAL A 96 7.38 -5.74 -11.20
C VAL A 96 8.08 -5.93 -12.57
N PRO A 97 7.64 -6.86 -13.45
CA PRO A 97 8.23 -6.98 -14.77
C PRO A 97 8.10 -5.71 -15.62
N SER A 98 6.95 -5.03 -15.59
CA SER A 98 6.73 -3.79 -16.37
C SER A 98 7.66 -2.66 -15.91
N ILE A 99 7.86 -2.53 -14.59
CA ILE A 99 8.79 -1.57 -14.00
C ILE A 99 10.22 -1.82 -14.49
N VAL A 100 10.68 -3.08 -14.39
CA VAL A 100 12.05 -3.45 -14.76
C VAL A 100 12.29 -3.34 -16.27
N GLN A 101 11.35 -3.80 -17.10
CA GLN A 101 11.52 -3.82 -18.57
C GLN A 101 11.51 -2.43 -19.20
N ASN A 102 10.76 -1.49 -18.64
CA ASN A 102 10.61 -0.16 -19.23
C ASN A 102 11.57 0.88 -18.60
N SER A 103 12.56 0.43 -17.81
CA SER A 103 13.44 1.32 -17.01
C SER A 103 12.64 2.36 -16.23
N LEU A 104 11.47 1.93 -15.80
CA LEU A 104 10.54 2.68 -15.00
C LEU A 104 11.03 2.55 -13.55
N ILE A 105 12.18 3.15 -13.23
CA ILE A 105 12.83 3.00 -11.92
C ILE A 105 12.36 4.08 -10.92
N ASN A 106 11.77 5.17 -11.43
CA ASN A 106 11.32 6.32 -10.63
C ASN A 106 9.79 6.46 -10.68
N HIS A 107 9.09 5.54 -9.99
CA HIS A 107 7.63 5.57 -9.86
C HIS A 107 7.25 5.72 -8.40
N LEU A 108 6.19 6.48 -8.17
CA LEU A 108 5.44 6.41 -6.93
C LEU A 108 4.17 5.61 -7.20
N VAL A 109 4.03 4.53 -6.45
CA VAL A 109 2.91 3.62 -6.57
C VAL A 109 1.96 3.89 -5.43
N ILE A 110 0.72 4.25 -5.76
CA ILE A 110 -0.34 4.56 -4.81
C ILE A 110 -1.53 3.64 -5.12
N THR A 111 -2.26 3.21 -4.10
CA THR A 111 -3.55 2.55 -4.30
C THR A 111 -4.65 3.37 -3.66
N VAL A 112 -5.82 3.39 -4.28
CA VAL A 112 -7.04 3.79 -3.59
C VAL A 112 -7.66 2.53 -2.98
N MET A 113 -8.24 2.64 -1.79
CA MET A 113 -9.20 1.62 -1.34
C MET A 113 -10.58 2.12 -1.73
N MET A 114 -11.17 1.53 -2.77
CA MET A 114 -12.57 1.77 -3.12
C MET A 114 -13.50 1.04 -2.13
N ASP A 115 -14.46 1.78 -1.61
CA ASP A 115 -15.53 1.38 -0.69
C ASP A 115 -16.73 0.73 -1.38
#